data_AF-A0A8T5HSJ5-F1
#
_entry.id   AF-A0A8T5HSJ5-F1
#
_cell.length_a   1.000
_cell.length_b   1.000
_cell.length_c   1.000
_cell.angle_alpha   90.00
_cell.angle_beta   90.00
_cell.angle_gamma   90.00
#
_symmetry.space_group_name_H-M   'P 1'
#
loop_
_entity.id
_entity.type
_entity.pdbx_description
1 polymer ?
#
loop_
_entity_poly.entity_id
_entity_poly.type
_entity_poly.pdbx_seq_one_letter_code
_entity_poly.pdbx_strand_id
1 'polypeptide(L)' 'MEVKKYYQKLLGGADYSIGDIQTIGGLRRLLGDIIDDLPEDDKLKIAEIYASKDKICYTLEEPVLDD' A
#
# COMPACT_ATOMS: atom_id res chain seq x y z
N MET A 1 -15.68 6.19 25.98
CA MET A 1 -14.39 5.53 26.26
C MET A 1 -13.79 5.21 24.90
N GLU A 2 -12.82 5.99 24.44
CA GLU A 2 -12.16 5.73 23.14
C GLU A 2 -11.33 4.46 23.27
N VAL A 3 -11.72 3.41 22.55
CA VAL A 3 -10.90 2.21 22.40
C VAL A 3 -9.65 2.64 21.65
N LYS A 4 -8.50 2.68 22.32
CA LYS A 4 -7.21 2.90 21.65
C LYS A 4 -6.96 1.71 20.73
N LYS A 5 -7.25 1.88 19.45
CA LYS A 5 -6.88 0.91 18.42
C LYS A 5 -5.37 0.99 18.24
N TYR A 6 -4.65 -0.02 18.72
CA TYR A 6 -3.25 -0.21 18.41
C TYR A 6 -3.16 -0.81 17.00
N TYR A 7 -2.24 -0.32 16.17
CA TYR A 7 -2.03 -0.87 14.83
C TYR A 7 -0.62 -1.45 14.76
N GLN A 8 -0.48 -2.65 14.21
CA GLN A 8 0.82 -3.28 13.98
C GLN A 8 1.18 -3.24 12.49
N LYS A 9 2.44 -2.90 12.19
CA LYS A 9 2.94 -2.86 10.81
C LYS A 9 3.08 -4.28 10.29
N LEU A 10 2.38 -4.56 9.19
CA LEU A 10 2.55 -5.77 8.42
C LEU A 10 3.75 -5.59 7.49
N LEU A 11 4.66 -6.56 7.50
CA LEU A 11 5.71 -6.68 6.48
C LEU A 11 5.15 -7.14 5.11
N GLY A 12 3.83 -7.35 5.02
CA GLY A 12 3.10 -7.60 3.78
C GLY A 12 2.85 -6.29 3.04
N GLY A 13 3.78 -5.94 2.15
CA GLY A 13 3.69 -4.85 1.19
C GLY A 13 3.87 -5.36 -0.23
N ALA A 14 3.60 -4.51 -1.22
CA ALA A 14 3.83 -4.82 -2.63
C ALA A 14 4.87 -3.87 -3.24
N ASP A 15 5.74 -4.45 -4.07
CA ASP A 15 6.81 -3.77 -4.80
C ASP A 15 6.41 -3.62 -6.27
N TYR A 16 6.07 -2.40 -6.69
CA TYR A 16 5.71 -2.12 -8.08
C TYR A 16 6.89 -1.54 -8.80
N SER A 17 7.41 -2.27 -9.79
CA SER A 17 8.44 -1.74 -10.67
C SER A 17 7.81 -0.73 -11.62
N ILE A 18 8.23 0.52 -11.50
CA ILE A 18 7.87 1.60 -12.43
C ILE A 18 8.41 1.23 -13.82
N GLY A 19 9.62 0.67 -13.91
CA GLY A 19 10.25 0.37 -15.19
C GLY A 19 10.47 1.64 -16.01
N ASP A 20 10.53 1.52 -17.34
CA ASP A 20 10.71 2.65 -18.26
C ASP A 20 9.35 3.22 -18.72
N ILE A 21 8.65 3.92 -17.81
CA ILE A 21 7.38 4.57 -18.15
C ILE A 21 7.66 5.81 -19.00
N GLN A 22 7.52 5.66 -20.31
CA GLN A 22 7.75 6.75 -21.26
C GLN A 22 6.49 7.54 -21.62
N THR A 23 5.31 7.17 -21.10
CA THR A 23 4.03 7.83 -21.42
C THR A 23 3.10 7.96 -20.22
N ILE A 24 2.24 8.97 -20.25
CA ILE A 24 1.15 9.16 -19.27
C ILE A 24 0.20 7.95 -19.24
N GLY A 25 -0.02 7.30 -20.39
CA GLY A 25 -0.82 6.08 -20.46
C GLY A 25 -0.19 4.92 -19.69
N GLY A 26 1.14 4.76 -19.78
CA GLY A 26 1.89 3.78 -18.99
C GLY A 26 1.79 4.05 -17.49
N LEU A 27 1.92 5.32 -17.08
CA LEU A 27 1.77 5.71 -15.67
C LEU A 27 0.35 5.39 -15.16
N ARG A 28 -0.67 5.72 -15.94
CA ARG A 28 -2.07 5.45 -15.56
C ARG A 28 -2.33 3.96 -15.37
N ARG A 29 -1.74 3.12 -16.22
CA ARG A 29 -1.86 1.66 -16.12
C ARG A 29 -1.21 1.12 -14.86
N LEU A 30 0.03 1.53 -14.57
CA LEU A 30 0.72 1.13 -13.33
C LEU A 30 -0.11 1.48 -12.08
N LEU A 31 -0.66 2.69 -12.03
CA LEU A 31 -1.50 3.11 -10.91
C LEU A 31 -2.80 2.28 -10.82
N GLY A 32 -3.37 1.88 -11.96
CA GLY A 32 -4.50 0.95 -12.00
C GLY A 32 -4.14 -0.41 -11.41
N ASP A 33 -3.02 -1.00 -11.85
CA ASP A 33 -2.53 -2.27 -11.33
C ASP A 33 -2.28 -2.21 -9.80
N ILE A 34 -1.74 -1.09 -9.30
CA ILE A 34 -1.59 -0.86 -7.85
C ILE A 34 -2.95 -0.85 -7.15
N ILE A 35 -3.94 -0.16 -7.70
CA ILE A 35 -5.28 -0.04 -7.11
C ILE A 35 -5.97 -1.41 -7.09
N ASP A 36 -5.88 -2.19 -8.17
CA ASP A 36 -6.49 -3.51 -8.28
C ASP A 36 -5.90 -4.52 -7.28
N ASP A 37 -4.63 -4.34 -6.90
CA ASP A 37 -3.94 -5.16 -5.89
C ASP A 37 -4.22 -4.73 -4.45
N LEU A 38 -4.79 -3.54 -4.23
CA LEU A 38 -5.08 -3.08 -2.86
C LEU A 38 -6.21 -3.93 -2.26
N PRO A 39 -6.10 -4.34 -0.99
CA PRO A 39 -7.17 -5.07 -0.33
C PRO A 39 -8.43 -4.19 -0.24
N GLU A 40 -9.58 -4.77 -0.60
CA GLU A 40 -10.90 -4.11 -0.48
C GLU A 40 -11.36 -3.93 0.99
N ASP A 41 -10.65 -4.50 1.96
CA ASP A 41 -11.03 -4.47 3.38
C ASP A 41 -10.65 -3.14 4.04
N ASP A 42 -11.66 -2.37 4.47
CA ASP A 42 -11.54 -1.12 5.23
C ASP A 42 -10.80 -1.26 6.58
N LYS A 43 -10.44 -2.49 6.99
CA LYS A 43 -9.69 -2.75 8.22
C LYS A 43 -8.20 -2.48 8.09
N LEU A 44 -7.63 -2.63 6.89
CA LEU A 44 -6.20 -2.41 6.66
C LEU A 44 -5.94 -0.95 6.32
N LYS A 45 -4.88 -0.39 6.89
CA LYS A 45 -4.45 0.98 6.58
C LYS A 45 -3.08 0.95 5.93
N ILE A 46 -2.81 1.96 5.11
CA ILE A 46 -1.46 2.21 4.61
C ILE A 46 -0.63 2.79 5.75
N ALA A 47 0.45 2.11 6.13
CA ALA A 47 1.39 2.60 7.12
C ALA A 47 2.37 3.60 6.49
N GLU A 48 2.98 3.22 5.36
CA GLU A 48 3.96 4.04 4.62
C GLU A 48 3.84 3.79 3.12
N ILE A 49 4.05 4.85 2.33
CA ILE A 49 4.29 4.79 0.88
C ILE A 49 5.66 5.40 0.63
N TYR A 50 6.51 4.73 -0.13
CA TYR A 50 7.78 5.30 -0.55
C TYR A 50 8.08 4.94 -2.00
N ALA A 51 8.75 5.87 -2.67
CA ALA A 51 9.24 5.70 -4.04
C ALA A 51 10.77 5.74 -4.02
N SER A 52 11.39 4.82 -4.76
CA SER A 52 12.84 4.74 -4.91
C SER A 52 13.18 4.33 -6.32
N LYS A 53 14.01 5.15 -7.00
CA LYS A 53 14.67 5.02 -8.33
C LYS A 53 13.89 4.38 -9.50
N ASP A 54 13.19 3.28 -9.28
CA ASP A 54 12.45 2.46 -10.24
C ASP A 54 11.26 1.72 -9.61
N LYS A 55 10.90 2.02 -8.35
CA LYS A 55 9.87 1.32 -7.58
C LYS A 55 8.95 2.25 -6.81
N ILE A 56 7.70 1.83 -6.69
CA ILE A 56 6.73 2.29 -5.69
C ILE A 56 6.47 1.12 -4.75
N CYS A 57 6.59 1.38 -3.45
CA CYS A 57 6.34 0.39 -2.41
C CYS A 57 5.32 0.96 -1.42
N TYR A 58 4.50 0.08 -0.86
CA TYR A 58 3.69 0.41 0.30
C TYR A 58 3.77 -0.68 1.36
N THR A 59 3.56 -0.29 2.62
CA THR A 59 3.38 -1.23 3.73
C THR A 59 2.03 -1.00 4.37
N LEU A 60 1.45 -2.06 4.92
CA LEU A 60 0.13 -2.04 5.55
C LEU A 60 0.26 -2.11 7.08
N GLU A 61 -0.77 -1.67 7.78
CA GLU A 61 -0.96 -1.90 9.21
C GLU A 61 -2.36 -2.47 9.46
N GLU A 62 -2.46 -3.37 10.43
CA GLU A 62 -3.73 -3.97 10.86
C GLU A 62 -4.03 -3.62 12.33
N PRO A 63 -5.31 -3.51 12.72
CA PRO A 63 -5.68 -3.26 14.10
C PRO A 63 -5.38 -4.49 14.97
N VAL A 64 -4.65 -4.28 16.06
CA VAL A 64 -4.52 -5.24 17.16
C VAL A 64 -5.82 -5.21 17.94
N LEU A 65 -6.53 -6.33 17.95
CA LEU A 65 -7.68 -6.54 18.81
C LEU A 65 -7.18 -7.02 20.17
N ASP A 66 -7.42 -6.25 21.23
CA ASP A 66 -7.30 -6.75 22.61
C ASP A 66 -8.45 -7.73 22.86
N ASP A 67 -8.13 -8.99 23.20
CA ASP A 67 -9.08 -10.02 23.67
C ASP A 67 -9.67 -9.68 25.05
#